data_AF-V2XX78-F1
#
_entry.id   AF-V2XX78-F1
#
_cell.length_a   1.000
_cell.length_b   1.000
_cell.length_c   1.000
_cell.angle_alpha   90.00
_cell.angle_beta   90.00
_cell.angle_gamma   90.00
#
_symmetry.space_group_name_H-M   'P 1'
#
loop_
_entity.id
_entity.type
_entity.pdbx_description
1 polymer ?
#
loop_
_entity_poly.entity_id
_entity_poly.type
_entity_poly.pdbx_seq_one_letter_code
_entity_poly.pdbx_strand_id
1 'polypeptide(L)'
;MAEPDTLLAYNIYNSYNKDVVGYLVCVAQSDRDPDMQGYAVRLSAFVANVCIAILITWSEEEVRSSVNLVLLQVYTILLATAISLIRHNLSIADAHFTLTITISPLGVYFVYSLYRFVRKRPNHLYARLGTSRSSKVIIAILTTIMLAWWIVFDLLIYFSNIFKGEDCNVTFAGWLLYSIIESMLTLSYAFLLIPVLPIFWIIYFIRHFKDIRNEYKRHKAKPRDTWRVFSWVQRGYLAVKLFIIAQWDVIALSHRWLFFLFIFIFYVSWGSSLILWAVDTRVWYYELLLAALGTNPGNSKSELPAQSFDPLGYGQLLAIAVIIEPLYAVLRLAFFRRREIGRWLFLQLPKSLWHGIVFILTGKRNPWKTIREKRLLGESKDGLDFGEVPISRRSSGVYEEKWSNEDLELGKTAQVIFPRTG
;
A
#
# COMPACT_ATOMS: atom_id res chain seq x y z
N MET A 1 37.44 -18.91 -13.18
CA MET A 1 37.31 -17.65 -12.42
C MET A 1 37.90 -16.57 -13.30
N ALA A 2 37.04 -15.80 -13.96
CA ALA A 2 37.47 -14.60 -14.68
C ALA A 2 37.37 -13.42 -13.70
N GLU A 3 38.40 -12.60 -13.70
CA GLU A 3 38.56 -11.41 -12.88
C GLU A 3 37.45 -10.38 -13.20
N PRO A 4 36.83 -9.75 -12.19
CA PRO A 4 35.72 -8.79 -12.38
C PRO A 4 36.12 -7.54 -13.19
N ASP A 5 37.42 -7.32 -13.40
CA ASP A 5 37.95 -6.20 -14.18
C ASP A 5 37.64 -6.28 -15.68
N THR A 6 37.28 -7.47 -16.19
CA THR A 6 36.98 -7.65 -17.62
C THR A 6 35.57 -7.19 -18.04
N LEU A 7 34.63 -7.06 -17.09
CA LEU A 7 33.29 -6.47 -17.35
C LEU A 7 33.34 -4.94 -17.46
N LEU A 8 34.43 -4.32 -17.00
CA LEU A 8 34.62 -2.86 -16.99
C LEU A 8 34.98 -2.25 -18.35
N ALA A 9 35.30 -3.09 -19.35
CA ALA A 9 35.81 -2.66 -20.65
C ALA A 9 34.75 -2.52 -21.76
N TYR A 10 33.50 -2.90 -21.53
CA TYR A 10 32.46 -2.84 -22.58
C TYR A 10 31.62 -1.56 -22.49
N ASN A 11 32.03 -0.56 -23.29
CA ASN A 11 31.25 0.62 -23.72
C ASN A 11 30.58 1.46 -22.61
N ILE A 12 31.40 2.23 -21.90
CA ILE A 12 30.93 3.33 -21.06
C ILE A 12 30.50 4.51 -21.95
N TYR A 13 29.22 4.55 -22.32
CA TYR A 13 28.58 5.72 -22.92
C TYR A 13 28.03 6.64 -21.81
N ASN A 14 28.42 7.92 -21.87
CA ASN A 14 28.02 9.06 -21.02
C ASN A 14 28.34 8.97 -19.50
N SER A 15 28.97 10.04 -18.98
CA SER A 15 29.31 10.23 -17.55
C SER A 15 28.15 9.96 -16.58
N TYR A 16 26.90 10.22 -16.99
CA TYR A 16 25.71 9.97 -16.18
C TYR A 16 25.45 8.48 -15.90
N ASN A 17 25.93 7.58 -16.75
CA ASN A 17 25.73 6.15 -16.57
C ASN A 17 26.71 5.55 -15.55
N LYS A 18 27.89 6.17 -15.37
CA LYS A 18 28.92 5.69 -14.43
C LYS A 18 28.47 5.74 -12.98
N ASP A 19 27.83 6.83 -12.55
CA ASP A 19 27.32 6.99 -11.18
C ASP A 19 26.27 5.92 -10.84
N VAL A 20 25.32 5.69 -11.74
CA VAL A 20 24.24 4.72 -11.54
C VAL A 20 24.73 3.29 -11.59
N VAL A 21 25.59 2.96 -12.56
CA VAL A 21 26.21 1.63 -12.65
C VAL A 21 27.09 1.38 -11.42
N GLY A 22 27.85 2.36 -10.95
CA GLY A 22 28.64 2.26 -9.73
C GLY A 22 27.78 1.96 -8.49
N TYR A 23 26.67 2.69 -8.34
CA TYR A 23 25.71 2.43 -7.26
C TYR A 23 25.07 1.04 -7.37
N LEU A 24 24.66 0.62 -8.57
CA LEU A 24 24.10 -0.70 -8.83
C LEU A 24 25.07 -1.84 -8.50
N VAL A 25 26.33 -1.69 -8.88
CA VAL A 25 27.39 -2.64 -8.53
C VAL A 25 27.54 -2.72 -7.01
N CYS A 26 27.57 -1.58 -6.33
CA CYS A 26 27.67 -1.50 -4.87
C CYS A 26 26.52 -2.24 -4.18
N VAL A 27 25.27 -1.97 -4.59
CA VAL A 27 24.08 -2.64 -4.06
C VAL A 27 24.06 -4.14 -4.42
N ALA A 28 24.48 -4.52 -5.63
CA ALA A 28 24.52 -5.93 -6.04
C ALA A 28 25.51 -6.73 -5.18
N GLN A 29 26.67 -6.15 -4.88
CA GLN A 29 27.73 -6.76 -4.06
C GLN A 29 27.48 -6.68 -2.55
N SER A 30 26.58 -5.80 -2.12
CA SER A 30 26.25 -5.58 -0.70
C SER A 30 25.83 -6.86 0.02
N ASP A 31 26.27 -6.97 1.28
CA ASP A 31 25.89 -8.04 2.20
C ASP A 31 24.36 -8.08 2.38
N ARG A 32 23.80 -9.29 2.44
CA ARG A 32 22.36 -9.49 2.61
C ARG A 32 22.09 -10.44 3.74
N ASP A 33 21.30 -10.00 4.72
CA ASP A 33 20.88 -10.86 5.82
C ASP A 33 19.63 -11.68 5.41
N PRO A 34 19.74 -13.01 5.25
CA PRO A 34 18.61 -13.87 4.88
C PRO A 34 17.51 -13.89 5.96
N ASP A 35 17.82 -13.55 7.21
CA ASP A 35 16.83 -13.45 8.28
C ASP A 35 16.05 -12.13 8.25
N MET A 36 16.55 -11.10 7.55
CA MET A 36 15.85 -9.85 7.33
C MET A 36 15.08 -9.85 6.01
N GLN A 37 15.73 -10.17 4.90
CA GLN A 37 15.16 -10.03 3.56
C GLN A 37 14.87 -11.38 2.86
N GLY A 38 14.94 -12.49 3.59
CA GLY A 38 14.64 -13.81 3.07
C GLY A 38 13.23 -13.94 2.50
N TYR A 39 13.03 -14.88 1.58
CA TYR A 39 11.77 -15.04 0.85
C TYR A 39 10.54 -15.15 1.78
N ALA A 40 10.66 -15.89 2.89
CA ALA A 40 9.60 -16.03 3.87
C ALA A 40 9.21 -14.69 4.53
N VAL A 41 10.18 -13.84 4.86
CA VAL A 41 9.90 -12.52 5.46
C VAL A 41 9.14 -11.64 4.48
N ARG A 42 9.58 -11.61 3.22
CA ARG A 42 8.96 -10.84 2.15
C ARG A 42 7.51 -11.27 1.90
N LEU A 43 7.29 -12.58 1.77
CA LEU A 43 5.96 -13.15 1.55
C LEU A 43 5.04 -12.92 2.76
N SER A 44 5.54 -13.13 3.96
CA SER A 44 4.77 -12.92 5.19
C SER A 44 4.37 -11.45 5.36
N ALA A 45 5.28 -10.51 5.10
CA ALA A 45 4.97 -9.08 5.14
C ALA A 45 3.91 -8.68 4.11
N PHE A 46 3.99 -9.25 2.91
CA PHE A 46 3.01 -9.03 1.85
C PHE A 46 1.62 -9.52 2.25
N VAL A 47 1.52 -10.79 2.66
CA VAL A 47 0.23 -11.40 2.99
C VAL A 47 -0.36 -10.77 4.25
N ALA A 48 0.44 -10.45 5.28
CA ALA A 48 -0.03 -9.73 6.46
C ALA A 48 -0.64 -8.36 6.09
N ASN A 49 0.00 -7.59 5.20
CA ASN A 49 -0.54 -6.31 4.72
C ASN A 49 -1.85 -6.47 3.94
N VAL A 50 -1.98 -7.52 3.14
CA VAL A 50 -3.24 -7.85 2.44
C VAL A 50 -4.33 -8.22 3.44
N CYS A 51 -4.03 -9.09 4.40
CA CYS A 51 -4.97 -9.51 5.44
C CYS A 51 -5.46 -8.32 6.28
N ILE A 52 -4.56 -7.43 6.69
CA ILE A 52 -4.93 -6.26 7.48
C ILE A 52 -5.77 -5.27 6.65
N ALA A 53 -5.48 -5.09 5.35
CA ALA A 53 -6.32 -4.28 4.48
C ALA A 53 -7.74 -4.86 4.34
N ILE A 54 -7.87 -6.19 4.26
CA ILE A 54 -9.16 -6.89 4.28
C ILE A 54 -9.89 -6.57 5.59
N LEU A 55 -9.22 -6.68 6.73
CA LEU A 55 -9.81 -6.40 8.05
C LEU A 55 -10.27 -4.94 8.17
N ILE A 56 -9.42 -3.97 7.81
CA ILE A 56 -9.74 -2.53 7.82
C ILE A 56 -10.97 -2.22 6.95
N THR A 57 -11.14 -2.95 5.85
CA THR A 57 -12.23 -2.70 4.89
C THR A 57 -13.52 -3.38 5.34
N TRP A 58 -13.47 -4.63 5.78
CA TRP A 58 -14.66 -5.48 5.92
C TRP A 58 -14.98 -5.97 7.33
N SER A 59 -14.13 -5.72 8.34
CA SER A 59 -14.54 -5.98 9.73
C SER A 59 -15.71 -5.06 10.12
N GLU A 60 -16.53 -5.42 11.09
CA GLU A 60 -17.50 -4.49 11.70
C GLU A 60 -16.98 -3.90 13.01
N GLU A 61 -15.93 -4.51 13.57
CA GLU A 61 -15.28 -4.11 14.81
C GLU A 61 -14.40 -2.86 14.64
N GLU A 62 -14.03 -2.27 15.78
CA GLU A 62 -13.11 -1.13 15.82
C GLU A 62 -11.79 -1.48 15.12
N VAL A 63 -11.46 -0.70 14.10
CA VAL A 63 -10.28 -0.90 13.25
C VAL A 63 -8.97 -0.50 13.96
N ARG A 64 -9.09 0.04 15.18
CA ARG A 64 -7.98 0.58 15.96
C ARG A 64 -6.90 -0.47 16.22
N SER A 65 -7.27 -1.70 16.57
CA SER A 65 -6.30 -2.77 16.81
C SER A 65 -5.45 -3.05 15.57
N SER A 66 -6.08 -3.23 14.40
CA SER A 66 -5.39 -3.48 13.14
C SER A 66 -4.49 -2.32 12.72
N VAL A 67 -4.91 -1.07 12.92
CA VAL A 67 -4.09 0.12 12.63
C VAL A 67 -2.89 0.21 13.57
N ASN A 68 -3.11 -0.02 14.86
CA ASN A 68 -2.03 -0.03 15.84
C ASN A 68 -1.01 -1.12 15.54
N LEU A 69 -1.44 -2.31 15.12
CA LEU A 69 -0.56 -3.42 14.76
C LEU A 69 0.37 -3.03 13.60
N VAL A 70 -0.18 -2.41 12.54
CA VAL A 70 0.64 -1.95 11.40
C VAL A 70 1.61 -0.86 11.83
N LEU A 71 1.14 0.13 12.57
CA LEU A 71 2.01 1.20 13.05
C LEU A 71 3.13 0.64 13.93
N LEU A 72 2.81 -0.27 14.85
CA LEU A 72 3.78 -0.93 15.72
C LEU A 72 4.82 -1.71 14.90
N GLN A 73 4.39 -2.48 13.89
CA GLN A 73 5.28 -3.19 12.98
C GLN A 73 6.23 -2.21 12.26
N VAL A 74 5.68 -1.15 11.66
CA VAL A 74 6.46 -0.14 10.94
C VAL A 74 7.46 0.53 11.87
N TYR A 75 7.04 0.97 13.06
CA TYR A 75 7.93 1.63 14.01
C TYR A 75 9.01 0.71 14.57
N THR A 76 8.70 -0.56 14.78
CA THR A 76 9.69 -1.54 15.25
C THR A 76 10.79 -1.73 14.20
N ILE A 77 10.40 -1.84 12.92
CA ILE A 77 11.35 -1.92 11.80
C ILE A 77 12.18 -0.64 11.72
N LEU A 78 11.54 0.54 11.68
CA LEU A 78 12.25 1.82 11.57
C LEU A 78 13.21 2.04 12.75
N LEU A 79 12.81 1.69 13.98
CA LEU A 79 13.67 1.82 15.15
C LEU A 79 14.85 0.85 15.09
N ALA A 80 14.62 -0.40 14.71
CA ALA A 80 15.68 -1.39 14.54
C ALA A 80 16.68 -0.94 13.45
N THR A 81 16.18 -0.46 12.31
CA THR A 81 16.99 0.12 11.23
C THR A 81 17.83 1.30 11.74
N ALA A 82 17.23 2.23 12.50
CA ALA A 82 17.94 3.36 13.06
C ALA A 82 19.08 2.92 14.00
N ILE A 83 18.81 1.97 14.89
CA ILE A 83 19.81 1.43 15.82
C ILE A 83 20.95 0.74 15.06
N SER A 84 20.63 -0.06 14.04
CA SER A 84 21.62 -0.75 13.21
C SER A 84 22.47 0.21 12.38
N LEU A 85 21.88 1.29 11.87
CA LEU A 85 22.62 2.37 11.19
C LEU A 85 23.58 3.09 12.14
N ILE A 86 23.12 3.49 13.34
CA ILE A 86 23.97 4.16 14.34
C ILE A 86 25.17 3.28 14.73
N ARG A 87 25.00 1.96 14.70
CA ARG A 87 26.06 0.99 14.98
C ARG A 87 26.93 0.65 13.76
N HIS A 88 26.70 1.27 12.61
CA HIS A 88 27.41 0.98 11.36
C HIS A 88 27.39 -0.51 10.96
N ASN A 89 26.31 -1.21 11.28
CA ASN A 89 26.18 -2.65 11.05
C ASN A 89 25.06 -3.01 10.06
N LEU A 90 24.49 -2.02 9.39
CA LEU A 90 23.47 -2.22 8.36
C LEU A 90 24.11 -2.08 6.99
N SER A 91 23.82 -3.03 6.09
CA SER A 91 24.19 -2.94 4.68
C SER A 91 23.21 -2.05 3.92
N ILE A 92 23.64 -1.52 2.77
CA ILE A 92 22.76 -0.69 1.94
C ILE A 92 21.59 -1.50 1.37
N ALA A 93 21.79 -2.77 1.03
CA ALA A 93 20.73 -3.65 0.54
C ALA A 93 19.66 -3.91 1.62
N ASP A 94 20.08 -4.18 2.86
CA ASP A 94 19.14 -4.36 3.98
C ASP A 94 18.40 -3.05 4.30
N ALA A 95 19.05 -1.90 4.12
CA ALA A 95 18.41 -0.60 4.29
C ALA A 95 17.31 -0.33 3.25
N HIS A 96 17.58 -0.57 1.96
CA HIS A 96 16.57 -0.52 0.89
C HIS A 96 15.38 -1.43 1.19
N PHE A 97 15.66 -2.65 1.64
CA PHE A 97 14.62 -3.60 2.00
C PHE A 97 13.75 -3.09 3.17
N THR A 98 14.37 -2.62 4.26
CA THR A 98 13.64 -2.12 5.44
C THR A 98 12.81 -0.87 5.12
N LEU A 99 13.25 -0.02 4.19
CA LEU A 99 12.43 1.10 3.72
C LEU A 99 11.25 0.58 2.88
N THR A 100 11.51 -0.29 1.91
CA THR A 100 10.48 -0.83 0.99
C THR A 100 9.37 -1.59 1.71
N ILE A 101 9.70 -2.39 2.72
CA ILE A 101 8.71 -3.14 3.51
C ILE A 101 7.81 -2.21 4.34
N THR A 102 8.33 -1.05 4.78
CA THR A 102 7.53 -0.09 5.56
C THR A 102 6.66 0.81 4.68
N ILE A 103 7.10 1.13 3.45
CA ILE A 103 6.30 1.86 2.45
C ILE A 103 5.30 0.90 1.78
N SER A 104 4.39 0.35 2.58
CA SER A 104 3.36 -0.55 2.09
C SER A 104 2.15 0.21 1.54
N PRO A 105 1.31 -0.42 0.70
CA PRO A 105 0.05 0.16 0.24
C PRO A 105 -0.83 0.69 1.37
N LEU A 106 -0.81 0.02 2.52
CA LEU A 106 -1.56 0.42 3.69
C LEU A 106 -0.94 1.64 4.38
N GLY A 107 0.40 1.68 4.49
CA GLY A 107 1.12 2.86 4.99
C GLY A 107 0.82 4.11 4.14
N VAL A 108 0.84 3.97 2.82
CA VAL A 108 0.45 5.05 1.89
C VAL A 108 -1.02 5.45 2.09
N TYR A 109 -1.91 4.49 2.32
CA TYR A 109 -3.31 4.76 2.66
C TYR A 109 -3.46 5.53 3.98
N PHE A 110 -2.62 5.29 4.98
CA PHE A 110 -2.60 6.07 6.23
C PHE A 110 -2.16 7.50 5.97
N VAL A 111 -1.11 7.73 5.18
CA VAL A 111 -0.65 9.08 4.80
C VAL A 111 -1.74 9.83 4.00
N TYR A 112 -2.38 9.16 3.05
CA TYR A 112 -3.54 9.71 2.32
C TYR A 112 -4.69 10.08 3.28
N SER A 113 -4.93 9.20 4.25
CA SER A 113 -5.96 9.39 5.27
C SER A 113 -5.66 10.58 6.19
N LEU A 114 -4.41 10.73 6.62
CA LEU A 114 -3.91 11.88 7.36
C LEU A 114 -4.14 13.17 6.58
N TYR A 115 -3.75 13.21 5.29
CA TYR A 115 -3.97 14.37 4.43
C TYR A 115 -5.45 14.78 4.39
N ARG A 116 -6.37 13.81 4.24
CA ARG A 116 -7.82 14.08 4.28
C ARG A 116 -8.29 14.58 5.65
N PHE A 117 -7.76 14.01 6.72
CA PHE A 117 -8.08 14.39 8.10
C PHE A 117 -7.67 15.85 8.37
N VAL A 118 -6.43 16.23 8.03
CA VAL A 118 -5.92 17.61 8.16
C VAL A 118 -6.78 18.59 7.36
N ARG A 119 -7.27 18.19 6.18
CA ARG A 119 -8.18 19.00 5.36
C ARG A 119 -9.65 18.98 5.80
N LYS A 120 -9.97 18.37 6.94
CA LYS A 120 -11.33 18.21 7.48
C LYS A 120 -12.30 17.61 6.45
N ARG A 121 -11.81 16.66 5.64
CA ARG A 121 -12.60 15.94 4.63
C ARG A 121 -13.08 14.60 5.19
N PRO A 122 -14.22 14.08 4.71
CA PRO A 122 -14.69 12.76 5.11
C PRO A 122 -13.63 11.72 4.79
N ASN A 123 -13.36 10.87 5.77
CA ASN A 123 -12.36 9.82 5.70
C ASN A 123 -12.88 8.57 6.38
N HIS A 124 -12.93 7.47 5.62
CA HIS A 124 -13.37 6.16 6.07
C HIS A 124 -12.54 5.66 7.27
N LEU A 125 -11.21 5.73 7.21
CA LEU A 125 -10.35 5.24 8.29
C LEU A 125 -10.64 5.96 9.62
N TYR A 126 -10.65 7.29 9.61
CA TYR A 126 -10.88 8.10 10.81
C TYR A 126 -12.35 8.09 11.29
N ALA A 127 -13.29 7.72 10.43
CA ALA A 127 -14.66 7.43 10.84
C ALA A 127 -14.72 6.13 11.67
N ARG A 128 -13.90 5.13 11.32
CA ARG A 128 -13.89 3.79 11.92
C ARG A 128 -12.90 3.59 13.07
N LEU A 129 -12.04 4.57 13.36
CA LEU A 129 -11.10 4.56 14.50
C LEU A 129 -11.76 4.80 15.88
N GLY A 130 -13.09 4.72 15.95
CA GLY A 130 -13.88 4.96 17.17
C GLY A 130 -14.32 6.42 17.35
N THR A 131 -15.05 6.69 18.42
CA THR A 131 -15.57 8.02 18.78
C THR A 131 -14.53 8.88 19.51
N SER A 132 -13.51 8.28 20.11
CA SER A 132 -12.51 9.01 20.88
C SER A 132 -11.70 9.97 19.99
N ARG A 133 -11.64 11.24 20.41
CA ARG A 133 -10.85 12.28 19.73
C ARG A 133 -9.35 12.07 19.93
N SER A 134 -8.94 11.55 21.09
CA SER A 134 -7.53 11.35 21.42
C SER A 134 -6.89 10.27 20.54
N SER A 135 -7.59 9.15 20.29
CA SER A 135 -7.07 8.08 19.43
C SER A 135 -6.80 8.55 18.00
N LYS A 136 -7.71 9.35 17.44
CA LYS A 136 -7.56 9.95 16.10
C LYS A 136 -6.34 10.86 16.02
N VAL A 137 -6.13 11.69 17.04
CA VAL A 137 -4.99 12.60 17.09
C VAL A 137 -3.68 11.83 17.23
N ILE A 138 -3.63 10.80 18.08
CA ILE A 138 -2.44 9.96 18.24
C ILE A 138 -2.05 9.30 16.91
N ILE A 139 -3.02 8.68 16.22
CA ILE A 139 -2.76 8.03 14.92
C ILE A 139 -2.32 9.04 13.86
N ALA A 140 -2.88 10.26 13.88
CA ALA A 140 -2.43 11.33 12.99
C ALA A 140 -0.98 11.74 13.25
N ILE A 141 -0.59 11.91 14.52
CA ILE A 141 0.78 12.22 14.92
C ILE A 141 1.73 11.11 14.49
N LEU A 142 1.39 9.86 14.81
CA LEU A 142 2.19 8.70 14.44
C LEU A 142 2.36 8.61 12.91
N THR A 143 1.27 8.73 12.15
CA THR A 143 1.36 8.71 10.68
C THR A 143 2.25 9.85 10.13
N THR A 144 2.23 11.02 10.77
CA THR A 144 3.08 12.16 10.38
C THR A 144 4.56 11.85 10.65
N ILE A 145 4.86 11.31 11.84
CA ILE A 145 6.22 10.91 12.22
C ILE A 145 6.72 9.81 11.28
N MET A 146 5.90 8.81 10.96
CA MET A 146 6.23 7.75 9.99
C MET A 146 6.65 8.32 8.63
N LEU A 147 5.90 9.29 8.09
CA LEU A 147 6.25 9.96 6.83
C LEU A 147 7.62 10.69 6.93
N ALA A 148 7.87 11.37 8.07
CA ALA A 148 9.15 12.03 8.28
C ALA A 148 10.32 11.02 8.33
N TRP A 149 10.13 9.88 9.00
CA TRP A 149 11.12 8.80 9.02
C TRP A 149 11.40 8.23 7.63
N TRP A 150 10.39 8.02 6.79
CA TRP A 150 10.59 7.55 5.42
C TRP A 150 11.47 8.51 4.62
N ILE A 151 11.20 9.81 4.69
CA ILE A 151 12.00 10.83 4.00
C ILE A 151 13.44 10.83 4.54
N VAL A 152 13.62 10.75 5.86
CA VAL A 152 14.96 10.75 6.47
C VAL A 152 15.75 9.51 6.06
N PHE A 153 15.16 8.31 6.13
CA PHE A 153 15.85 7.08 5.73
C PHE A 153 16.17 7.06 4.24
N ASP A 154 15.25 7.51 3.38
CA ASP A 154 15.49 7.62 1.94
C ASP A 154 16.71 8.50 1.66
N LEU A 155 16.78 9.68 2.28
CA LEU A 155 17.95 10.56 2.16
C LEU A 155 19.24 9.92 2.71
N LEU A 156 19.16 9.20 3.83
CA LEU A 156 20.33 8.51 4.39
C LEU A 156 20.82 7.39 3.49
N ILE A 157 19.94 6.63 2.84
CA ILE A 157 20.30 5.52 1.97
C ILE A 157 21.10 5.97 0.75
N TYR A 158 20.78 7.13 0.18
CA TYR A 158 21.42 7.59 -1.06
C TYR A 158 22.58 8.58 -0.85
N PHE A 159 22.59 9.32 0.26
CA PHE A 159 23.51 10.46 0.44
C PHE A 159 24.40 10.36 1.70
N SER A 160 24.47 9.20 2.34
CA SER A 160 25.23 9.02 3.58
C SER A 160 26.25 7.87 3.51
N ASN A 161 27.38 8.03 4.19
CA ASN A 161 28.44 7.03 4.31
C ASN A 161 28.34 6.23 5.63
N ILE A 162 27.13 6.01 6.14
CA ILE A 162 26.91 5.37 7.46
C ILE A 162 26.85 3.83 7.36
N PHE A 163 26.82 3.28 6.15
CA PHE A 163 26.69 1.84 5.91
C PHE A 163 27.97 1.05 6.22
N LYS A 164 27.81 -0.26 6.45
CA LYS A 164 28.84 -1.17 6.95
C LYS A 164 30.03 -1.31 5.99
N GLY A 165 30.96 -0.36 6.03
CA GLY A 165 32.15 -0.33 5.16
C GLY A 165 31.82 -0.15 3.66
N GLU A 166 30.61 0.32 3.35
CA GLU A 166 30.10 0.51 1.99
C GLU A 166 30.00 2.00 1.67
N ASP A 167 30.84 2.50 0.76
CA ASP A 167 30.80 3.88 0.26
C ASP A 167 29.99 3.96 -1.04
N CYS A 168 28.69 3.66 -0.97
CA CYS A 168 27.78 3.71 -2.10
C CYS A 168 27.13 5.11 -2.24
N ASN A 169 27.90 6.13 -2.61
CA ASN A 169 27.35 7.47 -2.82
C ASN A 169 26.88 7.69 -4.25
N VAL A 170 25.74 8.37 -4.40
CA VAL A 170 25.19 8.73 -5.71
C VAL A 170 24.86 10.22 -5.77
N THR A 171 25.06 10.84 -6.94
CA THR A 171 24.60 12.20 -7.19
C THR A 171 23.07 12.25 -7.26
N PHE A 172 22.45 13.42 -7.06
CA PHE A 172 20.99 13.55 -7.19
C PHE A 172 20.46 13.10 -8.56
N ALA A 173 21.21 13.36 -9.64
CA ALA A 173 20.87 12.89 -10.98
C ALA A 173 20.99 11.36 -11.11
N GLY A 174 22.03 10.77 -10.52
CA GLY A 174 22.19 9.32 -10.47
C GLY A 174 21.11 8.64 -9.63
N TRP A 175 20.73 9.20 -8.48
CA TRP A 175 19.60 8.74 -7.68
C TRP A 175 18.31 8.68 -8.51
N LEU A 176 17.97 9.79 -9.18
CA LEU A 176 16.75 9.85 -9.99
C LEU A 176 16.76 8.79 -11.10
N LEU A 177 17.89 8.61 -11.77
CA LEU A 177 18.02 7.62 -12.85
C LEU A 177 17.99 6.18 -12.31
N TYR A 178 18.65 5.90 -11.18
CA TYR A 178 18.57 4.63 -10.46
C TYR A 178 17.12 4.31 -10.11
N SER A 179 16.40 5.24 -9.46
CA SER A 179 15.00 5.04 -9.07
C SER A 179 14.10 4.79 -10.28
N ILE A 180 14.37 5.42 -11.44
CA ILE A 180 13.64 5.14 -12.68
C ILE A 180 13.92 3.72 -13.17
N ILE A 181 15.19 3.31 -13.25
CA ILE A 181 15.59 1.98 -13.74
C ILE A 181 15.03 0.88 -12.83
N GLU A 182 15.20 1.03 -11.51
CA GLU A 182 14.65 0.14 -10.50
C GLU A 182 13.13 0.06 -10.62
N SER A 183 12.44 1.21 -10.75
CA SER A 183 10.98 1.24 -10.94
C SER A 183 10.57 0.54 -12.23
N MET A 184 11.25 0.76 -13.35
CA MET A 184 10.90 0.11 -14.62
C MET A 184 11.04 -1.41 -14.55
N LEU A 185 12.09 -1.90 -13.88
CA LEU A 185 12.40 -3.33 -13.81
C LEU A 185 11.58 -4.06 -12.74
N THR A 186 11.37 -3.45 -11.57
CA THR A 186 10.44 -3.98 -10.57
C THR A 186 9.01 -3.98 -11.10
N LEU A 187 8.59 -2.94 -11.82
CA LEU A 187 7.26 -2.88 -12.40
C LEU A 187 7.08 -3.78 -13.63
N SER A 188 8.10 -4.48 -14.13
CA SER A 188 7.97 -5.38 -15.30
C SER A 188 6.80 -6.36 -15.17
N TYR A 189 6.56 -6.91 -13.98
CA TYR A 189 5.43 -7.80 -13.69
C TYR A 189 4.07 -7.06 -13.60
N ALA A 190 4.06 -5.77 -13.25
CA ALA A 190 2.87 -4.92 -13.24
C ALA A 190 2.67 -4.16 -14.57
N PHE A 191 3.67 -4.14 -15.45
CA PHE A 191 3.77 -3.27 -16.62
C PHE A 191 2.64 -3.51 -17.62
N LEU A 192 2.14 -4.74 -17.73
CA LEU A 192 0.99 -5.05 -18.58
C LEU A 192 -0.33 -4.52 -18.00
N LEU A 193 -0.44 -4.36 -16.68
CA LEU A 193 -1.65 -3.92 -16.00
C LEU A 193 -1.71 -2.40 -15.81
N ILE A 194 -0.55 -1.74 -15.66
CA ILE A 194 -0.44 -0.28 -15.51
C ILE A 194 -1.14 0.49 -16.65
N PRO A 195 -0.93 0.19 -17.95
CA PRO A 195 -1.58 0.92 -19.05
C PRO A 195 -3.06 0.56 -19.22
N VAL A 196 -3.51 -0.57 -18.67
CA VAL A 196 -4.92 -1.00 -18.76
C VAL A 196 -5.83 -0.02 -18.02
N LEU A 197 -5.40 0.50 -16.86
CA LEU A 197 -6.16 1.50 -16.09
C LEU A 197 -6.43 2.80 -16.86
N PRO A 198 -5.43 3.54 -17.39
CA PRO A 198 -5.67 4.77 -18.12
C PRO A 198 -6.44 4.51 -19.42
N ILE A 199 -6.23 3.38 -20.10
CA ILE A 199 -7.03 3.00 -21.28
C ILE A 199 -8.51 2.89 -20.90
N PHE A 200 -8.85 2.11 -19.87
CA PHE A 200 -10.23 2.02 -19.41
C PHE A 200 -10.78 3.37 -18.94
N TRP A 201 -9.97 4.15 -18.23
CA TRP A 201 -10.36 5.47 -17.75
C TRP A 201 -10.69 6.43 -18.91
N ILE A 202 -9.88 6.43 -19.97
CA ILE A 202 -10.10 7.22 -21.18
C ILE A 202 -11.37 6.76 -21.90
N ILE A 203 -11.57 5.46 -22.09
CA ILE A 203 -12.77 4.92 -22.72
C ILE A 203 -14.01 5.31 -21.92
N TYR A 204 -13.98 5.15 -20.60
CA TYR A 204 -15.09 5.55 -19.74
C TYR A 204 -15.32 7.04 -19.73
N PHE A 205 -14.27 7.84 -19.76
CA PHE A 205 -14.36 9.29 -19.89
C PHE A 205 -15.11 9.69 -21.17
N ILE A 206 -14.75 9.10 -22.31
CA ILE A 206 -15.41 9.36 -23.60
C ILE A 206 -16.88 8.91 -23.54
N ARG A 207 -17.14 7.69 -23.04
CA ARG A 207 -18.51 7.14 -23.00
C ARG A 207 -19.43 7.84 -22.00
N HIS A 208 -18.90 8.33 -20.89
CA HIS A 208 -19.63 9.12 -19.91
C HIS A 208 -19.53 10.62 -20.11
N PHE A 209 -18.97 11.13 -21.22
CA PHE A 209 -18.72 12.56 -21.38
C PHE A 209 -19.96 13.43 -21.14
N LYS A 210 -21.12 13.01 -21.66
CA LYS A 210 -22.41 13.69 -21.43
C LYS A 210 -22.84 13.66 -19.96
N ASP A 211 -22.61 12.53 -19.28
CA ASP A 211 -22.93 12.36 -17.87
C ASP A 211 -22.02 13.19 -16.96
N ILE A 212 -20.71 13.20 -17.25
CA ILE A 212 -19.70 14.03 -16.57
C ILE A 212 -20.03 15.50 -16.75
N ARG A 213 -20.38 15.93 -17.97
CA ARG A 213 -20.79 17.32 -18.23
C ARG A 213 -22.03 17.72 -17.41
N ASN A 214 -23.00 16.82 -17.27
CA ASN A 214 -24.21 17.08 -16.49
C ASN A 214 -23.90 17.16 -14.98
N GLU A 215 -23.06 16.27 -14.47
CA GLU A 215 -22.64 16.31 -13.06
C GLU A 215 -21.76 17.54 -12.76
N TYR A 216 -20.91 17.93 -13.70
CA TYR A 216 -20.15 19.18 -13.64
C TYR A 216 -21.07 20.41 -13.54
N LYS A 217 -22.13 20.49 -14.37
CA LYS A 217 -23.13 21.55 -14.29
C LYS A 217 -23.81 21.58 -12.92
N ARG A 218 -24.15 20.41 -12.35
CA ARG A 218 -24.73 20.31 -11.00
C ARG A 218 -23.78 20.82 -9.93
N HIS A 219 -22.50 20.44 -9.97
CA HIS A 219 -21.52 20.93 -8.99
C HIS A 219 -21.22 22.42 -9.15
N LYS A 220 -21.32 22.96 -10.36
CA LYS A 220 -21.19 24.39 -10.65
C LYS A 220 -22.39 25.20 -10.14
N ALA A 221 -23.58 24.61 -10.08
CA ALA A 221 -24.80 25.27 -9.58
C ALA A 221 -24.84 25.47 -8.05
N LYS A 222 -23.92 24.86 -7.29
CA LYS A 222 -23.83 25.04 -5.83
C LYS A 222 -23.25 26.42 -5.51
N PRO A 223 -23.86 27.21 -4.60
CA PRO A 223 -23.36 28.53 -4.22
C PRO A 223 -21.97 28.42 -3.60
N ARG A 224 -21.06 29.32 -3.98
CA ARG A 224 -19.68 29.38 -3.46
C ARG A 224 -19.20 30.82 -3.37
N ASP A 225 -18.44 31.08 -2.31
CA ASP A 225 -17.75 32.35 -2.11
C ASP A 225 -16.63 32.51 -3.13
N THR A 226 -16.68 33.61 -3.87
CA THR A 226 -15.67 33.97 -4.87
C THR A 226 -14.83 35.13 -4.35
N TRP A 227 -13.52 35.06 -4.58
CA TRP A 227 -12.58 36.13 -4.25
C TRP A 227 -12.68 37.20 -5.33
N ARG A 228 -12.94 38.45 -4.93
CA ARG A 228 -13.15 39.58 -5.86
C ARG A 228 -11.89 39.89 -6.69
N VAL A 229 -10.70 39.71 -6.14
CA VAL A 229 -9.43 40.18 -6.74
C VAL A 229 -8.78 39.17 -7.71
N PHE A 230 -8.89 37.85 -7.45
CA PHE A 230 -8.27 36.80 -8.28
C PHE A 230 -9.30 35.92 -9.01
N SER A 231 -10.41 36.52 -9.44
CA SER A 231 -11.58 35.77 -9.93
C SER A 231 -11.30 34.90 -11.16
N TRP A 232 -10.34 35.25 -12.01
CA TRP A 232 -9.97 34.49 -13.21
C TRP A 232 -9.17 33.20 -12.91
N VAL A 233 -8.09 33.30 -12.13
CA VAL A 233 -7.29 32.15 -11.64
C VAL A 233 -8.16 31.23 -10.79
N GLN A 234 -8.99 31.80 -9.91
CA GLN A 234 -9.93 31.03 -9.10
C GLN A 234 -10.95 30.29 -9.98
N ARG A 235 -11.48 30.93 -11.04
CA ARG A 235 -12.40 30.30 -12.00
C ARG A 235 -11.75 29.14 -12.75
N GLY A 236 -10.51 29.31 -13.21
CA GLY A 236 -9.74 28.25 -13.88
C GLY A 236 -9.52 27.04 -12.97
N TYR A 237 -8.96 27.28 -11.78
CA TYR A 237 -8.74 26.24 -10.78
C TYR A 237 -10.05 25.55 -10.36
N LEU A 238 -11.12 26.31 -10.10
CA LEU A 238 -12.42 25.76 -9.74
C LEU A 238 -13.02 24.93 -10.88
N ALA A 239 -12.90 25.37 -12.13
CA ALA A 239 -13.40 24.62 -13.27
C ALA A 239 -12.70 23.27 -13.39
N VAL A 240 -11.35 23.27 -13.35
CA VAL A 240 -10.56 22.03 -13.39
C VAL A 240 -10.89 21.12 -12.20
N LYS A 241 -10.92 21.67 -10.98
CA LYS A 241 -11.26 20.91 -9.77
C LYS A 241 -12.66 20.30 -9.85
N LEU A 242 -13.65 21.07 -10.28
CA LEU A 242 -15.03 20.60 -10.41
C LEU A 242 -15.18 19.53 -11.49
N PHE A 243 -14.45 19.69 -12.58
CA PHE A 243 -14.40 18.72 -13.66
C PHE A 243 -13.79 17.39 -13.19
N ILE A 244 -12.66 17.44 -12.47
CA ILE A 244 -12.03 16.27 -11.87
C ILE A 244 -13.00 15.58 -10.88
N ILE A 245 -13.68 16.35 -10.03
CA ILE A 245 -14.68 15.79 -9.09
C ILE A 245 -15.84 15.15 -9.85
N ALA A 246 -16.37 15.78 -10.89
CA ALA A 246 -17.46 15.23 -11.69
C ALA A 246 -17.05 13.95 -12.43
N GLN A 247 -15.85 13.94 -13.01
CA GLN A 247 -15.28 12.75 -13.65
C GLN A 247 -15.12 11.62 -12.64
N TRP A 248 -14.54 11.94 -11.48
CA TRP A 248 -14.40 11.00 -10.38
C TRP A 248 -15.75 10.45 -9.97
N ASP A 249 -16.73 11.27 -9.58
CA ASP A 249 -18.04 10.83 -9.12
C ASP A 249 -18.74 9.90 -10.12
N VAL A 250 -18.71 10.23 -11.42
CA VAL A 250 -19.39 9.44 -12.45
C VAL A 250 -18.69 8.10 -12.69
N ILE A 251 -17.39 8.12 -12.98
CA ILE A 251 -16.63 6.90 -13.32
C ILE A 251 -16.49 6.01 -12.09
N ALA A 252 -16.14 6.60 -10.94
CA ALA A 252 -15.92 5.89 -9.69
C ALA A 252 -17.14 5.10 -9.22
N LEU A 253 -18.30 5.75 -9.22
CA LEU A 253 -19.53 5.13 -8.71
C LEU A 253 -20.12 4.13 -9.71
N SER A 254 -19.91 4.37 -11.02
CA SER A 254 -20.44 3.52 -12.09
C SER A 254 -19.59 2.26 -12.29
N HIS A 255 -18.28 2.35 -12.09
CA HIS A 255 -17.30 1.28 -12.36
C HIS A 255 -16.45 0.99 -11.13
N ARG A 256 -17.10 0.56 -10.04
CA ARG A 256 -16.44 0.26 -8.76
C ARG A 256 -15.29 -0.75 -8.88
N TRP A 257 -15.38 -1.67 -9.83
CA TRP A 257 -14.35 -2.66 -10.12
C TRP A 257 -13.01 -2.04 -10.54
N LEU A 258 -13.00 -0.82 -11.10
CA LEU A 258 -11.75 -0.10 -11.42
C LEU A 258 -10.93 0.23 -10.17
N PHE A 259 -11.57 0.50 -9.03
CA PHE A 259 -10.85 0.72 -7.78
C PHE A 259 -10.24 -0.56 -7.24
N PHE A 260 -10.95 -1.68 -7.36
CA PHE A 260 -10.38 -2.99 -7.03
C PHE A 260 -9.18 -3.28 -7.92
N LEU A 261 -9.27 -3.01 -9.23
CA LEU A 261 -8.14 -3.14 -10.15
C LEU A 261 -6.99 -2.19 -9.78
N PHE A 262 -7.28 -0.94 -9.40
CA PHE A 262 -6.28 0.02 -8.96
C PHE A 262 -5.55 -0.44 -7.70
N ILE A 263 -6.29 -0.86 -6.67
CA ILE A 263 -5.72 -1.41 -5.44
C ILE A 263 -4.91 -2.67 -5.74
N PHE A 264 -5.43 -3.57 -6.58
CA PHE A 264 -4.72 -4.77 -7.01
C PHE A 264 -3.40 -4.46 -7.68
N ILE A 265 -3.38 -3.53 -8.66
CA ILE A 265 -2.15 -3.10 -9.33
C ILE A 265 -1.17 -2.50 -8.34
N PHE A 266 -1.65 -1.73 -7.36
CA PHE A 266 -0.80 -1.13 -6.34
C PHE A 266 -0.14 -2.19 -5.44
N TYR A 267 -0.89 -3.22 -5.03
CA TYR A 267 -0.33 -4.37 -4.31
C TYR A 267 0.62 -5.21 -5.16
N VAL A 268 0.28 -5.51 -6.43
CA VAL A 268 1.19 -6.23 -7.34
C VAL A 268 2.49 -5.46 -7.53
N SER A 269 2.41 -4.13 -7.71
CA SER A 269 3.58 -3.27 -7.85
C SER A 269 4.47 -3.32 -6.61
N TRP A 270 3.88 -3.21 -5.41
CA TRP A 270 4.63 -3.32 -4.16
C TRP A 270 5.21 -4.72 -3.94
N GLY A 271 4.48 -5.77 -4.28
CA GLY A 271 4.98 -7.14 -4.26
C GLY A 271 6.19 -7.35 -5.18
N SER A 272 6.22 -6.65 -6.32
CA SER A 272 7.41 -6.64 -7.17
C SER A 272 8.56 -5.82 -6.61
N SER A 273 8.31 -4.70 -5.92
CA SER A 273 9.35 -3.95 -5.19
C SER A 273 9.94 -4.77 -4.03
N LEU A 274 9.15 -5.66 -3.43
CA LEU A 274 9.64 -6.68 -2.49
C LEU A 274 10.36 -7.85 -3.19
N ILE A 275 10.40 -7.89 -4.52
CA ILE A 275 11.07 -8.96 -5.30
C ILE A 275 10.43 -10.34 -5.03
N LEU A 276 9.12 -10.41 -4.77
CA LEU A 276 8.43 -11.69 -4.47
C LEU A 276 8.55 -12.75 -5.57
N TRP A 277 8.89 -12.33 -6.79
CA TRP A 277 8.99 -13.21 -7.96
C TRP A 277 10.35 -13.90 -8.08
N ALA A 278 11.34 -13.50 -7.26
CA ALA A 278 12.65 -14.13 -7.21
C ALA A 278 12.94 -14.70 -5.82
N VAL A 279 13.31 -15.98 -5.79
CA VAL A 279 13.70 -16.69 -4.57
C VAL A 279 15.00 -16.11 -4.01
N ASP A 280 16.00 -15.90 -4.88
CA ASP A 280 17.30 -15.32 -4.55
C ASP A 280 17.36 -13.85 -5.00
N THR A 281 17.48 -12.93 -4.04
CA THR A 281 17.57 -11.49 -4.33
C THR A 281 18.90 -11.11 -4.95
N ARG A 282 20.00 -11.84 -4.68
CA ARG A 282 21.31 -11.57 -5.28
C ARG A 282 21.22 -11.73 -6.79
N VAL A 283 20.68 -12.86 -7.25
CA VAL A 283 20.48 -13.12 -8.68
C VAL A 283 19.69 -11.99 -9.33
N TRP A 284 18.61 -11.52 -8.69
CA TRP A 284 17.81 -10.41 -9.21
C TRP A 284 18.61 -9.10 -9.36
N TYR A 285 19.43 -8.72 -8.37
CA TYR A 285 20.27 -7.51 -8.47
C TYR A 285 21.35 -7.63 -9.55
N TYR A 286 21.90 -8.83 -9.78
CA TYR A 286 22.83 -9.06 -10.89
C TYR A 286 22.14 -9.02 -12.25
N GLU A 287 20.91 -9.54 -12.38
CA GLU A 287 20.11 -9.38 -13.60
C GLU A 287 19.78 -7.91 -13.88
N LEU A 288 19.46 -7.13 -12.83
CA LEU A 288 19.27 -5.68 -12.90
C LEU A 288 20.54 -4.97 -13.38
N LEU A 289 21.72 -5.33 -12.86
CA LEU A 289 23.00 -4.79 -13.29
C LEU A 289 23.27 -5.09 -14.78
N LEU A 290 23.10 -6.34 -15.21
CA LEU A 290 23.29 -6.74 -16.60
C LEU A 290 22.33 -6.01 -17.56
N ALA A 291 21.07 -5.86 -17.15
CA ALA A 291 20.08 -5.10 -17.92
C ALA A 291 20.44 -3.61 -18.03
N ALA A 292 20.95 -3.00 -16.96
CA ALA A 292 21.42 -1.62 -16.96
C ALA A 292 22.65 -1.41 -17.86
N LEU A 293 23.49 -2.43 -18.00
CA LEU A 293 24.62 -2.45 -18.95
C LEU A 293 24.19 -2.76 -20.40
N GLY A 294 22.89 -2.97 -20.66
CA GLY A 294 22.37 -3.31 -21.99
C GLY A 294 22.68 -4.74 -22.42
N THR A 295 23.10 -5.61 -21.49
CA THR A 295 23.38 -7.02 -21.77
C THR A 295 22.15 -7.86 -21.47
N ASN A 296 21.81 -8.78 -22.37
CA ASN A 296 20.68 -9.69 -22.15
C ASN A 296 21.06 -10.74 -21.09
N PRO A 297 20.38 -10.80 -19.93
CA PRO A 297 20.73 -11.73 -18.84
C PRO A 297 20.61 -13.20 -19.26
N GLY A 298 19.75 -13.50 -20.24
CA GLY A 298 19.61 -14.84 -20.80
C GLY A 298 20.86 -15.38 -21.51
N ASN A 299 21.74 -14.51 -21.99
CA ASN A 299 22.98 -14.87 -22.68
C ASN A 299 24.19 -14.97 -21.72
N SER A 300 24.08 -14.40 -20.51
CA SER A 300 25.13 -14.31 -19.50
C SER A 300 24.85 -15.16 -18.26
N LYS A 301 24.16 -16.30 -18.41
CA LYS A 301 23.82 -17.20 -17.27
C LYS A 301 25.05 -17.71 -16.51
N SER A 302 26.23 -17.74 -17.14
CA SER A 302 27.50 -18.11 -16.51
C SER A 302 28.08 -17.03 -15.59
N GLU A 303 27.57 -15.79 -15.66
CA GLU A 303 28.02 -14.65 -14.86
C GLU A 303 27.13 -14.41 -13.62
N LEU A 304 26.00 -15.11 -13.52
CA LEU A 304 25.12 -15.03 -12.36
C LEU A 304 25.73 -15.78 -11.17
N PRO A 305 25.57 -15.27 -9.94
CA PRO A 305 25.95 -16.02 -8.75
C PRO A 305 25.18 -17.35 -8.70
N ALA A 306 25.84 -18.41 -8.21
CA ALA A 306 25.19 -19.70 -8.04
C ALA A 306 23.97 -19.53 -7.12
N GLN A 307 22.80 -20.01 -7.56
CA GLN A 307 21.60 -19.99 -6.74
C GLN A 307 21.85 -20.78 -5.45
N SER A 308 21.92 -20.08 -4.33
CA SER A 308 21.95 -20.69 -3.01
C SER A 308 20.58 -20.52 -2.39
N PHE A 309 19.97 -21.62 -1.96
CA PHE A 309 18.74 -21.55 -1.18
C PHE A 309 19.09 -20.96 0.18
N ASP A 310 18.49 -19.83 0.54
CA ASP A 310 18.66 -19.23 1.86
C ASP A 310 18.21 -20.24 2.92
N PRO A 311 19.06 -20.65 3.87
CA PRO A 311 18.65 -21.54 4.94
C PRO A 311 17.53 -20.88 5.75
N LEU A 312 16.56 -21.69 6.18
CA LEU A 312 15.42 -21.22 6.97
C LEU A 312 15.90 -20.77 8.35
N GLY A 313 16.24 -19.49 8.47
CA GLY A 313 16.75 -18.89 9.70
C GLY A 313 15.66 -18.49 10.70
N TYR A 314 16.09 -17.93 11.83
CA TYR A 314 15.18 -17.58 12.93
C TYR A 314 14.23 -16.45 12.56
N GLY A 315 14.71 -15.44 11.84
CA GLY A 315 13.91 -14.30 11.38
C GLY A 315 12.81 -14.73 10.40
N GLN A 316 13.14 -15.68 9.52
CA GLN A 316 12.16 -16.26 8.59
C GLN A 316 11.06 -17.06 9.31
N LEU A 317 11.42 -17.87 10.31
CA LEU A 317 10.45 -18.60 11.13
C LEU A 317 9.56 -17.66 11.94
N LEU A 318 10.14 -16.62 12.53
CA LEU A 318 9.39 -15.61 13.27
C LEU A 318 8.41 -14.87 12.35
N ALA A 319 8.81 -14.53 11.13
CA ALA A 319 7.93 -13.90 10.16
C ALA A 319 6.73 -14.79 9.78
N ILE A 320 6.95 -16.12 9.66
CA ILE A 320 5.88 -17.10 9.45
C ILE A 320 4.95 -17.20 10.68
N ALA A 321 5.47 -17.07 11.90
CA ALA A 321 4.63 -17.06 13.09
C ALA A 321 3.74 -15.80 13.16
N VAL A 322 4.30 -14.63 12.86
CA VAL A 322 3.60 -13.34 12.93
C VAL A 322 2.41 -13.24 11.97
N ILE A 323 2.46 -13.92 10.83
CA ILE A 323 1.36 -13.91 9.86
C ILE A 323 0.15 -14.76 10.29
N ILE A 324 0.31 -15.68 11.24
CA ILE A 324 -0.77 -16.59 11.65
C ILE A 324 -1.97 -15.80 12.20
N GLU A 325 -1.73 -14.79 13.02
CA GLU A 325 -2.79 -13.98 13.64
C GLU A 325 -3.63 -13.20 12.62
N PRO A 326 -3.07 -12.36 11.74
CA PRO A 326 -3.87 -11.64 10.75
C PRO A 326 -4.56 -12.60 9.76
N LEU A 327 -3.93 -13.73 9.44
CA LEU A 327 -4.52 -14.75 8.58
C LEU A 327 -5.71 -15.43 9.27
N TYR A 328 -5.57 -15.81 10.54
CA TYR A 328 -6.65 -16.38 11.34
C TYR A 328 -7.82 -15.39 11.49
N ALA A 329 -7.55 -14.12 11.75
CA ALA A 329 -8.58 -13.08 11.84
C ALA A 329 -9.37 -12.93 10.52
N VAL A 330 -8.68 -12.96 9.38
CA VAL A 330 -9.34 -12.94 8.05
C VAL A 330 -10.12 -14.23 7.79
N LEU A 331 -9.59 -15.39 8.15
CA LEU A 331 -10.31 -16.66 8.01
C LEU A 331 -11.58 -16.67 8.88
N ARG A 332 -11.51 -16.14 10.10
CA ARG A 332 -12.65 -15.96 10.99
C ARG A 332 -13.69 -15.05 10.36
N LEU A 333 -13.28 -13.88 9.85
CA LEU A 333 -14.15 -12.94 9.14
C LEU A 333 -14.81 -13.61 7.92
N ALA A 334 -14.01 -14.31 7.11
CA ALA A 334 -14.48 -15.02 5.92
C ALA A 334 -15.49 -16.12 6.27
N PHE A 335 -15.29 -16.83 7.38
CA PHE A 335 -16.21 -17.86 7.86
C PHE A 335 -17.54 -17.28 8.34
N PHE A 336 -17.50 -16.26 9.22
CA PHE A 336 -18.71 -15.66 9.79
C PHE A 336 -19.52 -14.89 8.75
N ARG A 337 -18.86 -14.17 7.84
CA ARG A 337 -19.50 -13.39 6.78
C ARG A 337 -19.51 -14.10 5.41
N ARG A 338 -19.30 -15.42 5.36
CA ARG A 338 -19.21 -16.20 4.11
C ARG A 338 -20.36 -15.95 3.12
N ARG A 339 -21.58 -15.77 3.64
CA ARG A 339 -22.78 -15.53 2.80
C ARG A 339 -22.83 -14.13 2.21
N GLU A 340 -22.22 -13.14 2.86
CA GLU A 340 -22.22 -11.75 2.42
C GLU A 340 -21.00 -11.47 1.53
N ILE A 341 -19.82 -11.86 2.00
CA ILE A 341 -18.58 -11.81 1.23
C ILE A 341 -18.73 -12.67 -0.03
N GLY A 342 -19.26 -13.89 0.10
CA GLY A 342 -19.51 -14.77 -1.04
C GLY A 342 -20.52 -14.17 -2.03
N ARG A 343 -21.63 -13.57 -1.55
CA ARG A 343 -22.56 -12.86 -2.45
C ARG A 343 -21.89 -11.70 -3.17
N TRP A 344 -21.06 -10.94 -2.48
CA TRP A 344 -20.37 -9.81 -3.09
C TRP A 344 -19.32 -10.27 -4.12
N LEU A 345 -18.43 -11.19 -3.72
CA LEU A 345 -17.32 -11.68 -4.52
C LEU A 345 -17.78 -12.52 -5.72
N PHE A 346 -18.75 -13.41 -5.55
CA PHE A 346 -19.19 -14.33 -6.61
C PHE A 346 -20.36 -13.82 -7.44
N LEU A 347 -21.21 -12.92 -6.90
CA LEU A 347 -22.40 -12.44 -7.65
C LEU A 347 -22.32 -10.96 -8.02
N GLN A 348 -21.81 -10.07 -7.16
CA GLN A 348 -21.84 -8.64 -7.42
C GLN A 348 -20.63 -8.14 -8.19
N LEU A 349 -19.41 -8.55 -7.81
CA LEU A 349 -18.18 -8.11 -8.46
C LEU A 349 -18.09 -8.59 -9.92
N PRO A 350 -18.35 -9.86 -10.26
CA PRO A 350 -18.29 -10.33 -11.66
C PRO A 350 -19.40 -9.70 -12.49
N LYS A 351 -20.58 -9.50 -11.90
CA LYS A 351 -21.68 -8.78 -12.54
C LYS A 351 -21.28 -7.32 -12.81
N SER A 352 -20.70 -6.62 -11.85
CA SER A 352 -20.24 -5.23 -12.03
C SER A 352 -19.17 -5.13 -13.12
N LEU A 353 -18.20 -6.06 -13.12
CA LEU A 353 -17.16 -6.14 -14.14
C LEU A 353 -17.75 -6.43 -15.51
N TRP A 354 -18.67 -7.39 -15.62
CA TRP A 354 -19.38 -7.70 -16.86
C TRP A 354 -20.18 -6.51 -17.39
N HIS A 355 -20.90 -5.80 -16.53
CA HIS A 355 -21.61 -4.58 -16.92
C HIS A 355 -20.65 -3.48 -17.38
N GLY A 356 -19.50 -3.35 -16.71
CA GLY A 356 -18.43 -2.46 -17.11
C GLY A 356 -17.87 -2.78 -18.49
N ILE A 357 -17.56 -4.05 -18.76
CA ILE A 357 -17.04 -4.55 -20.04
C ILE A 357 -18.10 -4.40 -21.15
N VAL A 358 -19.35 -4.79 -20.91
CA VAL A 358 -20.45 -4.61 -21.86
C VAL A 358 -20.65 -3.13 -22.17
N PHE A 359 -20.53 -2.26 -21.16
CA PHE A 359 -20.59 -0.81 -21.36
C PHE A 359 -19.36 -0.28 -22.11
N ILE A 360 -18.17 -0.87 -21.99
CA ILE A 360 -16.97 -0.55 -22.78
C ILE A 360 -17.07 -1.04 -24.23
N LEU A 361 -17.71 -2.18 -24.48
CA LEU A 361 -17.81 -2.72 -25.84
C LEU A 361 -19.00 -2.13 -26.58
N THR A 362 -20.20 -2.23 -25.99
CA THR A 362 -21.47 -1.97 -26.69
C THR A 362 -22.10 -0.61 -26.38
N GLY A 363 -21.73 0.02 -25.26
CA GLY A 363 -22.32 1.29 -24.79
C GLY A 363 -23.70 1.12 -24.18
N LYS A 364 -24.24 -0.12 -24.19
CA LYS A 364 -25.49 -0.49 -23.53
C LYS A 364 -25.24 -0.70 -22.02
N ARG A 365 -26.31 -0.62 -21.22
CA ARG A 365 -26.30 -0.76 -19.75
C ARG A 365 -25.40 0.27 -19.03
N ASN A 366 -25.64 1.55 -19.30
CA ASN A 366 -24.99 2.66 -18.57
C ASN A 366 -25.31 2.57 -17.06
N PRO A 367 -24.33 2.25 -16.18
CA PRO A 367 -24.58 2.07 -14.75
C PRO A 367 -24.99 3.37 -14.05
N TRP A 368 -24.56 4.51 -14.59
CA TRP A 368 -24.83 5.83 -14.03
C TRP A 368 -26.31 6.19 -14.05
N LYS A 369 -27.08 5.67 -15.02
CA LYS A 369 -28.53 5.93 -15.10
C LYS A 369 -29.25 5.39 -13.86
N THR A 370 -28.98 4.14 -13.51
CA THR A 370 -29.55 3.49 -12.32
C THR A 370 -29.14 4.20 -11.03
N ILE A 371 -27.89 4.65 -10.94
CA ILE A 371 -27.39 5.41 -9.77
C ILE A 371 -28.10 6.77 -9.68
N ARG A 372 -28.32 7.44 -10.81
CA ARG A 372 -29.03 8.72 -10.86
C ARG A 372 -30.51 8.57 -10.46
N GLU A 373 -31.18 7.54 -10.94
CA GLU A 373 -32.57 7.22 -10.59
C GLU A 373 -32.72 6.99 -9.08
N LYS A 374 -31.85 6.17 -8.47
CA LYS A 374 -31.82 5.96 -7.01
C LYS A 374 -31.57 7.25 -6.22
N ARG A 375 -30.73 8.16 -6.74
CA ARG A 375 -30.49 9.47 -6.13
C ARG A 375 -31.70 10.40 -6.22
N LEU A 376 -32.47 10.32 -7.31
CA LEU A 376 -33.68 11.12 -7.50
C LEU A 376 -34.83 10.62 -6.62
N LEU A 377 -34.90 9.31 -6.39
CA LEU A 377 -35.90 8.67 -5.52
C LEU A 377 -35.62 8.87 -4.02
N GLY A 378 -34.54 9.56 -3.64
CA GLY A 378 -34.20 9.83 -2.24
C GLY A 378 -33.71 8.61 -1.45
N GLU A 379 -33.58 7.43 -2.09
CA GLU A 379 -33.06 6.20 -1.48
C GLU A 379 -31.55 6.25 -1.21
N SER A 380 -30.86 7.26 -1.75
CA SER A 380 -29.42 7.50 -1.56
C SER A 380 -29.14 8.38 -0.33
N LYS A 381 -29.70 8.05 0.84
CA LYS A 381 -29.16 8.54 2.12
C LYS A 381 -28.09 7.56 2.56
N ASP A 382 -26.89 7.69 2.00
CA ASP A 382 -25.61 7.42 2.67
C ASP A 382 -24.50 7.91 1.73
N GLY A 383 -23.35 8.24 2.31
CA GLY A 383 -22.25 8.92 1.64
C GLY A 383 -21.66 8.12 0.49
N LEU A 384 -20.56 8.62 -0.06
CA LEU A 384 -19.73 7.86 -0.99
C LEU A 384 -19.14 6.63 -0.27
N ASP A 385 -19.91 5.57 -0.11
CA ASP A 385 -19.46 4.28 0.41
C ASP A 385 -18.87 3.50 -0.76
N PHE A 386 -17.57 3.71 -0.94
CA PHE A 386 -16.76 3.11 -1.97
C PHE A 386 -16.57 1.62 -1.66
N GLY A 387 -17.20 0.76 -2.46
CA GLY A 387 -16.92 -0.69 -2.43
C GLY A 387 -17.56 -1.47 -1.30
N GLU A 388 -18.39 -0.84 -0.46
CA GLU A 388 -19.01 -1.53 0.66
C GLU A 388 -20.10 -2.50 0.19
N VAL A 389 -20.05 -3.73 0.71
CA VAL A 389 -21.25 -4.51 0.95
C VAL A 389 -22.10 -3.66 1.90
N PRO A 390 -23.39 -3.39 1.61
CA PRO A 390 -24.21 -2.62 2.54
C PRO A 390 -24.10 -3.29 3.91
N ILE A 391 -23.43 -2.62 4.85
CA ILE A 391 -23.41 -3.02 6.23
C ILE A 391 -24.88 -3.01 6.63
N SER A 392 -25.44 -4.18 6.96
CA SER A 392 -26.82 -4.21 7.38
C SER A 392 -26.90 -3.28 8.58
N ARG A 393 -27.73 -2.23 8.50
CA ARG A 393 -28.18 -1.49 9.69
C ARG A 393 -29.06 -2.41 10.52
N ARG A 394 -28.53 -3.54 11.00
CA ARG A 394 -29.07 -4.17 12.19
C ARG A 394 -28.49 -3.40 13.34
N SER A 395 -29.41 -2.78 14.08
CA SER A 395 -29.20 -2.04 15.32
C SER A 395 -27.97 -2.49 16.09
N SER A 396 -27.18 -1.51 16.51
CA SER A 396 -26.14 -1.54 17.53
C SER A 396 -26.70 -1.95 18.92
N GLY A 397 -27.46 -3.04 19.01
CA GLY A 397 -28.24 -3.38 20.20
C GLY A 397 -28.42 -4.87 20.46
N VAL A 398 -27.63 -5.76 19.85
CA VAL A 398 -27.74 -7.22 20.10
C VAL A 398 -26.42 -7.87 20.51
N TYR A 399 -25.31 -7.12 20.54
CA TYR A 399 -24.06 -7.56 21.16
C TYR A 399 -23.46 -6.43 22.01
N GLU A 400 -24.24 -5.90 22.96
CA GLU A 400 -23.63 -5.59 24.25
C GLU A 400 -23.36 -6.94 24.89
N GLU A 401 -22.22 -7.54 24.57
CA GLU A 401 -21.65 -8.55 25.45
C GLU A 401 -21.32 -7.78 26.73
N LYS A 402 -22.19 -7.97 27.70
CA LYS A 402 -22.12 -7.45 29.05
C LYS A 402 -20.82 -8.01 29.64
N TRP A 403 -19.70 -7.32 29.41
CA TRP A 403 -18.56 -7.38 30.31
C TRP A 403 -19.06 -6.75 31.60
N SER A 404 -19.78 -7.56 32.39
CA SER A 404 -20.14 -7.21 33.73
C SER A 404 -18.81 -7.06 34.47
N ASN A 405 -18.70 -5.96 35.23
CA ASN A 405 -17.57 -5.72 36.11
C ASN A 405 -17.50 -6.74 37.29
N GLU A 406 -18.22 -7.86 37.23
CA GLU A 406 -18.22 -8.89 38.28
C GLU A 406 -16.97 -9.78 38.22
N ASP A 407 -16.30 -9.90 37.07
CA ASP A 407 -15.05 -10.69 36.94
C ASP A 407 -13.79 -9.93 37.40
N LEU A 408 -13.91 -8.64 37.74
CA LEU A 408 -12.84 -7.86 38.38
C LEU A 408 -12.95 -7.79 39.92
N GLU A 409 -14.03 -8.32 40.51
CA GLU A 409 -14.19 -8.41 41.98
C GLU A 409 -13.81 -9.78 42.54
N LEU A 410 -13.74 -10.84 41.70
CA LEU A 410 -13.23 -12.16 42.07
C LEU A 410 -11.71 -12.19 42.34
N GLY A 411 -10.98 -11.10 42.06
CA GLY A 411 -9.58 -10.90 42.44
C GLY A 411 -9.37 -10.23 43.81
N LYS A 412 -10.43 -9.87 44.55
CA LYS A 412 -10.33 -9.16 45.85
C LYS A 412 -10.80 -9.94 47.07
N THR A 413 -11.27 -11.17 46.93
CA THR A 413 -11.70 -12.04 48.05
C THR A 413 -10.96 -13.37 48.13
N ALA A 414 -9.63 -13.32 47.96
CA ALA A 414 -8.74 -14.36 48.47
C ALA A 414 -7.91 -13.79 49.63
N GLN A 415 -8.58 -13.45 50.74
CA GLN A 415 -7.89 -13.42 52.03
C GLN A 415 -7.49 -14.86 52.35
N VAL A 416 -6.20 -15.15 52.20
CA VAL A 416 -5.59 -16.38 52.69
C VAL A 416 -5.67 -16.36 54.21
N ILE A 417 -6.70 -17.00 54.76
CA ILE A 417 -6.78 -17.36 56.17
C ILE A 417 -5.87 -18.57 56.35
N PHE A 418 -4.72 -18.37 56.99
CA PHE A 418 -3.93 -19.47 57.53
C PHE A 418 -4.70 -20.13 58.68
N PRO A 419 -4.99 -21.44 58.64
CA PRO A 419 -5.35 -22.15 59.85
C PRO A 419 -4.09 -22.30 60.71
N ARG A 420 -4.01 -21.51 61.78
CA ARG A 420 -3.35 -21.92 63.02
C ARG A 420 -4.20 -23.02 63.63
N THR A 421 -3.60 -24.17 63.94
CA THR A 421 -3.61 -24.81 65.28
C THR A 421 -3.10 -26.24 65.19
N GLY A 422 -2.31 -26.65 66.18
CA GLY A 422 -2.12 -28.04 66.57
C GLY A 422 -0.67 -28.43 66.67
#